data_AF-A0A959H0C6-F1
#
_entry.id   AF-A0A959H0C6-F1
#
_cell.length_a   1.000
_cell.length_b   1.000
_cell.length_c   1.000
_cell.angle_alpha   90.00
_cell.angle_beta   90.00
_cell.angle_gamma   90.00
#
_symmetry.space_group_name_H-M   'P 1'
#
loop_
_entity.id
_entity.type
_entity.pdbx_description
1 polymer ?
#
loop_
_entity_poly.entity_id
_entity_poly.type
_entity_poly.pdbx_seq_one_letter_code
_entity_poly.pdbx_strand_id
1 'polypeptide(L)'
;MKKSVFSMLLGIVFCSALYTQLSAQSGGTNPQLIMYRYNNYPTQPAPVFQGDLLGTLRWNGLSAIGVGGIITGASIQSYATGPVSNGMLPANMVFRTGAPDQLNRMVITSEGLVGIGTMNPQFNLHTVGNTHTTGDFFGRIHMDENGGNPGPDTYTEEAYLEYKSG
;
A
#
# COMPACT_ATOMS: atom_id res chain seq x y z
N MET A 1 -14.55 24.91 -62.72
CA MET A 1 -14.63 23.53 -62.15
C MET A 1 -16.07 23.03 -62.26
N LYS A 2 -16.29 21.81 -62.78
CA LYS A 2 -17.64 21.21 -62.87
C LYS A 2 -18.19 21.01 -61.45
N LYS A 3 -19.45 21.38 -61.20
CA LYS A 3 -20.11 21.32 -59.88
C LYS A 3 -20.01 19.93 -59.19
N SER A 4 -19.89 18.86 -59.97
CA SER A 4 -19.68 17.49 -59.48
C SER A 4 -18.32 17.25 -58.80
N VAL A 5 -17.28 18.00 -59.21
CA VAL A 5 -15.93 17.89 -58.62
C VAL A 5 -15.89 18.60 -57.27
N PHE A 6 -16.64 19.71 -57.13
CA PHE A 6 -16.73 20.47 -55.89
C PHE A 6 -17.51 19.73 -54.80
N SER A 7 -18.59 19.02 -55.15
CA SER A 7 -19.36 18.22 -54.18
C SER A 7 -18.59 16.99 -53.70
N MET A 8 -17.80 16.36 -54.58
CA MET A 8 -16.98 15.20 -54.22
C MET A 8 -15.81 15.60 -53.30
N LEU A 9 -15.17 16.75 -53.55
CA LEU A 9 -14.17 17.32 -52.66
C LEU A 9 -14.75 17.70 -51.29
N LEU A 10 -15.95 18.30 -51.26
CA LEU A 10 -16.61 18.68 -50.02
C LEU A 10 -17.01 17.45 -49.19
N GLY A 11 -17.46 16.36 -49.83
CA GLY A 11 -17.77 15.09 -49.17
C GLY A 11 -16.54 14.38 -48.57
N ILE A 12 -15.38 14.45 -49.23
CA ILE A 12 -14.12 13.90 -48.71
C ILE A 12 -13.62 14.72 -47.51
N VAL A 13 -13.74 16.05 -47.57
CA VAL A 13 -13.40 16.94 -46.44
C VAL A 13 -14.35 16.72 -45.25
N PHE A 14 -15.65 16.48 -45.49
CA PHE A 14 -16.62 16.22 -44.43
C PHE A 14 -16.50 14.82 -43.83
N CYS A 15 -16.20 13.79 -44.63
CA CYS A 15 -15.93 12.43 -44.12
C CYS A 15 -14.62 12.38 -43.32
N SER A 16 -13.57 13.10 -43.72
CA SER A 16 -12.30 13.15 -42.97
C SER A 16 -12.38 14.01 -41.71
N ALA A 17 -13.27 15.00 -41.65
CA ALA A 17 -13.52 15.82 -40.45
C ALA A 17 -14.39 15.11 -39.38
N LEU A 18 -15.00 13.97 -39.70
CA LEU A 18 -15.79 13.15 -38.75
C LEU A 18 -15.08 11.86 -38.32
N TYR A 19 -13.85 11.61 -38.78
CA TYR A 19 -12.96 10.64 -38.16
C TYR A 19 -12.18 11.32 -37.02
N THR A 20 -12.82 11.59 -35.89
CA THR A 20 -12.05 11.64 -34.64
C THR A 20 -11.85 10.20 -34.21
N GLN A 21 -10.62 9.73 -34.39
CA GLN A 21 -10.24 8.42 -33.87
C GLN A 21 -10.44 8.44 -32.36
N LEU A 22 -11.20 7.48 -31.84
CA LEU A 22 -11.12 7.11 -30.44
C LEU A 22 -9.73 6.48 -30.27
N SER A 23 -8.70 7.32 -30.11
CA SER A 23 -7.37 6.85 -29.79
C SER A 23 -7.43 6.34 -28.35
N ALA A 24 -7.79 5.08 -28.17
CA ALA A 24 -7.28 4.31 -27.04
C ALA A 24 -5.75 4.47 -27.12
N GLN A 25 -5.15 5.04 -26.07
CA GLN A 25 -3.75 5.45 -26.06
C GLN A 25 -2.84 4.27 -26.45
N SER A 26 -2.30 4.33 -27.66
CA SER A 26 -1.29 3.42 -28.18
C SER A 26 0.07 3.89 -27.66
N GLY A 27 0.51 3.35 -26.51
CA GLY A 27 1.90 3.42 -26.03
C GLY A 27 2.15 4.28 -24.78
N GLY A 28 2.61 3.63 -23.69
CA GLY A 28 3.14 4.23 -22.44
C GLY A 28 2.13 4.20 -21.27
N THR A 29 2.00 3.20 -20.39
CA THR A 29 2.89 2.28 -19.64
C THR A 29 3.61 2.87 -18.42
N ASN A 30 2.90 3.55 -17.50
CA ASN A 30 3.20 3.56 -16.04
C ASN A 30 2.14 4.37 -15.24
N PRO A 31 0.88 3.91 -15.13
CA PRO A 31 -0.09 4.60 -14.28
C PRO A 31 0.34 4.50 -12.81
N GLN A 32 0.68 5.63 -12.18
CA GLN A 32 1.12 5.71 -10.79
C GLN A 32 0.34 6.76 -10.01
N LEU A 33 0.07 6.45 -8.75
CA LEU A 33 -0.37 7.42 -7.75
C LEU A 33 0.84 7.82 -6.90
N ILE A 34 1.32 9.05 -7.06
CA ILE A 34 2.44 9.58 -6.29
C ILE A 34 1.91 10.51 -5.18
N MET A 35 2.35 10.25 -3.95
CA MET A 35 2.22 11.18 -2.83
C MET A 35 3.60 11.79 -2.55
N TYR A 36 3.74 13.11 -2.72
CA TYR A 36 4.99 13.84 -2.49
C TYR A 36 4.83 14.79 -1.31
N ARG A 37 5.62 14.58 -0.26
CA ARG A 37 5.61 15.35 0.99
C ARG A 37 6.95 16.04 1.18
N TYR A 38 6.91 17.33 1.53
CA TYR A 38 8.06 18.15 1.93
C TYR A 38 7.65 19.07 3.08
N ASN A 39 8.56 19.37 4.01
CA ASN A 39 8.34 20.36 5.08
C ASN A 39 8.59 21.78 4.58
N ASN A 40 8.09 22.79 5.27
CA ASN A 40 8.34 24.17 4.87
C ASN A 40 9.65 24.70 5.47
N TYR A 41 10.49 25.28 4.62
CA TYR A 41 11.48 26.27 5.00
C TYR A 41 11.03 27.63 4.46
N PRO A 42 11.35 28.78 5.09
CA PRO A 42 10.80 30.08 4.71
C PRO A 42 10.93 30.48 3.22
N THR A 43 11.86 29.87 2.49
CA THR A 43 12.14 30.21 1.08
C THR A 43 12.17 29.00 0.15
N GLN A 44 12.02 27.77 0.64
CA GLN A 44 12.08 26.55 -0.18
C GLN A 44 11.49 25.31 0.52
N PRO A 45 11.20 24.23 -0.20
CA PRO A 45 10.92 22.93 0.41
C PRO A 45 12.09 22.44 1.28
N ALA A 46 11.80 22.08 2.53
CA ALA A 46 12.68 21.32 3.40
C ALA A 46 12.39 19.82 3.28
N PRO A 47 13.40 18.96 3.51
CA PRO A 47 13.19 17.53 3.67
C PRO A 47 12.17 17.21 4.78
N VAL A 48 11.52 16.04 4.65
CA VAL A 48 10.79 15.42 5.76
C VAL A 48 11.77 15.02 6.89
N PHE A 49 11.25 14.88 8.10
CA PHE A 49 11.96 14.35 9.25
C PHE A 49 11.41 12.98 9.66
N GLN A 50 12.16 12.26 10.48
CA GLN A 50 11.66 11.06 11.14
C GLN A 50 10.34 11.38 11.88
N GLY A 51 9.34 10.52 11.70
CA GLY A 51 8.01 10.67 12.26
C GLY A 51 7.00 11.38 11.34
N ASP A 52 7.45 12.03 10.27
CA ASP A 52 6.53 12.69 9.34
C ASP A 52 5.66 11.67 8.58
N LEU A 53 4.36 11.97 8.51
CA LEU A 53 3.42 11.28 7.62
C LEU A 53 3.74 11.66 6.17
N LEU A 54 4.10 10.65 5.36
CA LEU A 54 4.46 10.80 3.95
C LEU A 54 3.23 10.77 3.03
N GLY A 55 2.19 10.02 3.41
CA GLY A 55 0.99 9.89 2.60
C GLY A 55 -0.11 9.07 3.27
N THR A 56 -1.33 9.19 2.75
CA THR A 56 -2.49 8.40 3.20
C THR A 56 -3.39 8.04 2.02
N LEU A 57 -3.69 6.76 1.85
CA LEU A 57 -4.84 6.28 1.08
C LEU A 57 -6.01 6.05 2.04
N ARG A 58 -7.20 6.55 1.69
CA ARG A 58 -8.33 6.65 2.63
C ARG A 58 -9.67 6.26 2.03
N TRP A 59 -10.45 5.46 2.76
CA TRP A 59 -11.82 5.12 2.42
C TRP A 59 -12.80 5.78 3.38
N ASN A 60 -13.54 6.76 2.87
CA ASN A 60 -14.55 7.48 3.62
C ASN A 60 -15.95 7.01 3.24
N GLY A 61 -16.87 7.07 4.20
CA GLY A 61 -18.30 6.82 3.98
C GLY A 61 -19.15 7.80 4.80
N LEU A 62 -20.34 8.12 4.29
CA LEU A 62 -21.33 8.90 5.03
C LEU A 62 -22.08 7.96 6.00
N SER A 63 -21.87 8.11 7.30
CA SER A 63 -22.52 7.32 8.36
C SER A 63 -23.75 7.99 8.97
N ALA A 64 -23.94 9.30 8.77
CA ALA A 64 -25.12 10.04 9.23
C ALA A 64 -25.38 11.27 8.35
N ILE A 65 -26.63 11.72 8.25
CA ILE A 65 -26.98 12.97 7.57
C ILE A 65 -26.57 14.15 8.47
N GLY A 66 -25.83 15.12 7.92
CA GLY A 66 -25.41 16.33 8.64
C GLY A 66 -23.90 16.58 8.59
N VAL A 67 -23.48 17.73 9.15
CA VAL A 67 -22.06 18.10 9.23
C VAL A 67 -21.32 17.08 10.10
N GLY A 68 -20.19 16.55 9.61
CA GLY A 68 -19.42 15.53 10.31
C GLY A 68 -19.89 14.08 10.07
N GLY A 69 -20.92 13.87 9.24
CA GLY A 69 -21.41 12.54 8.91
C GLY A 69 -20.45 11.69 8.06
N ILE A 70 -19.40 12.28 7.48
CA ILE A 70 -18.39 11.54 6.72
C ILE A 70 -17.31 11.05 7.69
N ILE A 71 -17.21 9.74 7.85
CA ILE A 71 -16.20 9.07 8.66
C ILE A 71 -15.23 8.27 7.79
N THR A 72 -14.05 7.99 8.32
CA THR A 72 -13.08 7.11 7.65
C THR A 72 -13.18 5.69 8.20
N GLY A 73 -13.55 4.72 7.35
CA GLY A 73 -13.64 3.30 7.75
C GLY A 73 -12.29 2.58 7.75
N ALA A 74 -11.45 2.82 6.74
CA ALA A 74 -10.11 2.24 6.65
C ALA A 74 -9.09 3.24 6.06
N SER A 75 -7.80 3.02 6.35
CA SER A 75 -6.71 3.77 5.72
C SER A 75 -5.42 2.95 5.59
N ILE A 76 -4.58 3.36 4.65
CA ILE A 76 -3.18 2.95 4.57
C ILE A 76 -2.33 4.22 4.71
N GLN A 77 -1.35 4.20 5.61
CA GLN A 77 -0.49 5.34 5.91
C GLN A 77 0.98 4.95 5.80
N SER A 78 1.83 5.91 5.45
CA SER A 78 3.28 5.72 5.44
C SER A 78 3.94 6.85 6.20
N TYR A 79 4.91 6.50 7.04
CA TYR A 79 5.68 7.44 7.86
C TYR A 79 7.17 7.27 7.59
N ALA A 80 7.92 8.37 7.68
CA ALA A 80 9.38 8.28 7.83
C ALA A 80 9.70 7.65 9.20
N THR A 81 10.45 6.55 9.22
CA THR A 81 10.65 5.74 10.43
C THR A 81 12.04 5.84 11.03
N GLY A 82 13.00 6.37 10.28
CA GLY A 82 14.38 6.56 10.70
C GLY A 82 14.96 7.88 10.19
N PRO A 83 16.27 8.08 10.36
CA PRO A 83 16.97 9.29 9.91
C PRO A 83 16.73 9.55 8.41
N VAL A 84 16.44 10.80 8.07
CA VAL A 84 16.25 11.25 6.69
C VAL A 84 17.50 12.01 6.25
N SER A 85 18.05 11.65 5.10
CA SER A 85 19.18 12.35 4.47
C SER A 85 19.12 12.20 2.95
N ASN A 86 20.08 12.78 2.23
CA ASN A 86 20.11 12.69 0.77
C ASN A 86 20.21 11.22 0.32
N GLY A 87 19.19 10.74 -0.40
CA GLY A 87 19.09 9.35 -0.85
C GLY A 87 18.60 8.34 0.21
N MET A 88 18.27 8.78 1.42
CA MET A 88 17.83 7.91 2.51
C MET A 88 16.50 8.39 3.09
N LEU A 89 15.45 7.57 2.89
CA LEU A 89 14.12 7.77 3.47
C LEU A 89 13.56 6.40 3.91
N PRO A 90 13.97 5.88 5.07
CA PRO A 90 13.35 4.68 5.62
C PRO A 90 11.89 4.97 5.93
N ALA A 91 10.97 4.24 5.32
CA ALA A 91 9.54 4.42 5.49
C ALA A 91 8.82 3.09 5.73
N ASN A 92 7.71 3.14 6.47
CA ASN A 92 6.84 2.00 6.67
C ASN A 92 5.57 2.09 5.82
N MET A 93 4.78 1.01 5.82
CA MET A 93 3.37 1.03 5.42
C MET A 93 2.52 0.45 6.55
N VAL A 94 1.51 1.21 6.98
CA VAL A 94 0.62 0.87 8.11
C VAL A 94 -0.80 0.74 7.60
N PHE A 95 -1.41 -0.41 7.84
CA PHE A 95 -2.79 -0.70 7.49
C PHE A 95 -3.68 -0.53 8.73
N ARG A 96 -4.71 0.30 8.58
CA ARG A 96 -5.55 0.75 9.69
C ARG A 96 -7.02 0.47 9.42
N THR A 97 -7.68 -0.20 10.35
CA THR A 97 -9.11 -0.52 10.31
C THR A 97 -9.71 -0.54 11.71
N GLY A 98 -11.03 -0.40 11.79
CA GLY A 98 -11.77 -0.44 13.05
C GLY A 98 -12.88 0.61 13.09
N ALA A 99 -13.78 0.46 14.05
CA ALA A 99 -14.82 1.42 14.38
C ALA A 99 -15.06 1.39 15.91
N PRO A 100 -15.41 2.53 16.55
CA PRO A 100 -15.55 3.87 15.95
C PRO A 100 -14.22 4.49 15.52
N ASP A 101 -13.11 4.02 16.10
CA ASP A 101 -11.76 4.49 15.80
C ASP A 101 -10.94 3.47 15.00
N GLN A 102 -10.07 3.98 14.14
CA GLN A 102 -9.10 3.16 13.42
C GLN A 102 -7.89 2.81 14.28
N LEU A 103 -7.61 1.52 14.39
CA LEU A 103 -6.40 1.00 15.01
C LEU A 103 -5.43 0.52 13.95
N ASN A 104 -4.14 0.57 14.26
CA ASN A 104 -3.12 -0.07 13.43
C ASN A 104 -3.28 -1.58 13.55
N ARG A 105 -3.40 -2.28 12.41
CA ARG A 105 -3.61 -3.73 12.38
C ARG A 105 -2.40 -4.48 11.81
N MET A 106 -1.77 -3.91 10.80
CA MET A 106 -0.61 -4.49 10.15
C MET A 106 0.40 -3.41 9.80
N VAL A 107 1.69 -3.76 9.89
CA VAL A 107 2.80 -2.92 9.42
C VAL A 107 3.72 -3.72 8.52
N ILE A 108 4.27 -3.05 7.51
CA ILE A 108 5.51 -3.44 6.84
C ILE A 108 6.55 -2.38 7.23
N THR A 109 7.60 -2.78 7.94
CA THR A 109 8.65 -1.85 8.39
C THR A 109 9.57 -1.45 7.25
N SER A 110 10.39 -0.43 7.46
CA SER A 110 11.44 -0.03 6.51
C SER A 110 12.51 -1.10 6.28
N GLU A 111 12.61 -2.08 7.19
CA GLU A 111 13.46 -3.27 7.09
C GLU A 111 12.78 -4.45 6.38
N GLY A 112 11.50 -4.30 6.00
CA GLY A 112 10.72 -5.34 5.31
C GLY A 112 10.05 -6.36 6.24
N LEU A 113 10.09 -6.17 7.56
CA LEU A 113 9.40 -7.04 8.52
C LEU A 113 7.89 -6.76 8.50
N VAL A 114 7.09 -7.83 8.55
CA VAL A 114 5.63 -7.76 8.59
C VAL A 114 5.12 -8.04 10.00
N GLY A 115 4.45 -7.07 10.62
CA GLY A 115 3.78 -7.24 11.90
C GLY A 115 2.26 -7.28 11.72
N ILE A 116 1.57 -8.26 12.30
CA ILE A 116 0.10 -8.32 12.40
C ILE A 116 -0.27 -8.29 13.89
N GLY A 117 -1.02 -7.29 14.31
CA GLY A 117 -1.32 -7.04 15.73
C GLY A 117 -0.16 -6.43 16.53
N THR A 118 1.01 -6.22 15.92
CA THR A 118 2.16 -5.52 16.50
C THR A 118 2.75 -4.52 15.50
N MET A 119 3.23 -3.39 16.00
CA MET A 119 3.94 -2.38 15.20
C MET A 119 5.46 -2.55 15.22
N ASN A 120 5.97 -3.40 16.11
CA ASN A 120 7.38 -3.66 16.33
C ASN A 120 7.65 -5.16 16.10
N PRO A 121 7.54 -5.67 14.86
CA PRO A 121 7.88 -7.06 14.57
C PRO A 121 9.34 -7.34 14.95
N GLN A 122 9.61 -8.56 15.44
CA GLN A 122 10.97 -9.03 15.77
C GLN A 122 11.43 -10.15 14.81
N PHE A 123 10.51 -10.62 13.97
CA PHE A 123 10.69 -11.65 12.96
C PHE A 123 10.18 -11.13 11.61
N ASN A 124 10.60 -11.74 10.51
CA ASN A 124 10.15 -11.39 9.16
C ASN A 124 8.62 -11.36 9.03
N LEU A 125 7.93 -12.26 9.73
CA LEU A 125 6.49 -12.23 9.95
C LEU A 125 6.22 -12.44 11.45
N HIS A 126 5.67 -11.44 12.13
CA HIS A 126 5.31 -11.50 13.56
C HIS A 126 3.80 -11.26 13.71
N THR A 127 3.06 -12.29 14.12
CA THR A 127 1.63 -12.23 14.41
C THR A 127 1.36 -12.30 15.91
N VAL A 128 0.60 -11.35 16.46
CA VAL A 128 0.12 -11.42 17.84
C VAL A 128 -1.25 -12.12 17.87
N GLY A 129 -1.34 -13.23 18.61
CA GLY A 129 -2.55 -14.06 18.72
C GLY A 129 -2.40 -15.39 17.98
N ASN A 130 -3.53 -16.07 17.78
CA ASN A 130 -3.56 -17.39 17.14
C ASN A 130 -3.59 -17.28 15.61
N THR A 131 -2.87 -18.18 14.93
CA THR A 131 -2.90 -18.32 13.47
C THR A 131 -3.62 -19.61 13.09
N HIS A 132 -4.49 -19.55 12.07
CA HIS A 132 -5.17 -20.72 11.51
C HIS A 132 -4.94 -20.75 9.99
N THR A 133 -4.29 -21.80 9.50
CA THR A 133 -4.02 -22.01 8.06
C THR A 133 -4.85 -23.18 7.55
N THR A 134 -5.60 -22.98 6.46
CA THR A 134 -6.47 -24.01 5.87
C THR A 134 -5.75 -24.94 4.88
N GLY A 135 -4.50 -24.63 4.52
CA GLY A 135 -3.67 -25.45 3.65
C GLY A 135 -2.47 -26.05 4.40
N ASP A 136 -1.70 -26.85 3.69
CA ASP A 136 -0.50 -27.49 4.24
C ASP A 136 0.54 -26.44 4.67
N PHE A 137 1.09 -26.62 5.87
CA PHE A 137 2.23 -25.84 6.35
C PHE A 137 3.53 -26.55 5.94
N PHE A 138 4.21 -26.01 4.94
CA PHE A 138 5.54 -26.48 4.52
C PHE A 138 6.62 -25.70 5.25
N GLY A 139 7.11 -26.25 6.35
CA GLY A 139 8.17 -25.64 7.14
C GLY A 139 8.48 -26.43 8.40
N ARG A 140 9.53 -26.01 9.10
CA ARG A 140 9.81 -26.50 10.45
C ARG A 140 9.00 -25.70 11.45
N ILE A 141 8.44 -26.38 12.45
CA ILE A 141 7.88 -25.74 13.63
C ILE A 141 8.96 -25.79 14.69
N HIS A 142 9.43 -24.61 15.09
CA HIS A 142 10.31 -24.47 16.22
C HIS A 142 9.50 -24.01 17.42
N MET A 143 9.71 -24.64 18.58
CA MET A 143 9.15 -24.18 19.85
C MET A 143 10.29 -23.50 20.61
N ASP A 144 10.09 -22.24 21.00
CA ASP A 144 10.99 -21.52 21.90
C ASP A 144 10.45 -21.62 23.33
N GLU A 145 11.18 -22.32 24.20
CA GLU A 145 10.82 -22.46 25.61
C GLU A 145 11.27 -21.25 26.47
N ASN A 146 12.04 -20.31 25.91
CA ASN A 146 12.57 -19.13 26.57
C ASN A 146 11.87 -17.85 26.08
N GLY A 147 10.67 -17.58 26.60
CA GLY A 147 9.86 -16.40 26.27
C GLY A 147 10.45 -15.00 26.53
N GLY A 148 11.76 -14.88 26.78
CA GLY A 148 12.48 -13.62 26.99
C GLY A 148 13.41 -13.16 25.85
N ASN A 149 13.67 -14.00 24.83
CA ASN A 149 14.55 -13.62 23.71
C ASN A 149 13.86 -13.79 22.33
N PRO A 150 13.07 -12.81 21.88
CA PRO A 150 12.28 -12.88 20.65
C PRO A 150 13.11 -12.69 19.37
N GLY A 151 14.44 -12.85 19.42
CA GLY A 151 15.28 -12.83 18.22
C GLY A 151 15.26 -14.19 17.52
N PRO A 152 15.69 -14.29 16.25
CA PRO A 152 15.92 -15.58 15.61
C PRO A 152 17.07 -16.29 16.33
N ASP A 153 16.72 -17.11 17.30
CA ASP A 153 17.64 -17.95 18.06
C ASP A 153 17.98 -19.21 17.26
N THR A 154 19.03 -19.91 17.72
CA THR A 154 19.35 -21.22 17.15
C THR A 154 18.28 -22.17 17.65
N TYR A 155 17.33 -22.54 16.80
CA TYR A 155 16.26 -23.48 17.14
C TYR A 155 16.86 -24.85 17.43
N THR A 156 17.07 -25.15 18.72
CA THR A 156 17.66 -26.41 19.18
C THR A 156 16.68 -27.56 19.23
N GLU A 157 15.39 -27.28 19.09
CA GLU A 157 14.30 -28.25 19.17
C GLU A 157 13.31 -28.08 18.01
N GLU A 158 12.98 -29.20 17.34
CA GLU A 158 12.05 -29.25 16.22
C GLU A 158 10.89 -30.19 16.56
N ALA A 159 9.64 -29.75 16.35
CA ALA A 159 8.47 -30.60 16.47
C ALA A 159 8.04 -31.12 15.09
N TYR A 160 8.04 -32.45 14.92
CA TYR A 160 7.52 -33.10 13.72
C TYR A 160 6.07 -33.52 13.95
N LEU A 161 5.13 -32.89 13.23
CA LEU A 161 3.72 -33.27 13.22
C LEU A 161 3.44 -34.10 11.96
N GLU A 162 3.45 -35.42 12.08
CA GLU A 162 2.94 -36.30 11.02
C GLU A 162 1.48 -36.66 11.30
N TYR A 163 0.57 -36.21 10.44
CA TYR A 163 -0.78 -36.77 10.40
C TYR A 163 -0.79 -37.96 9.45
N LYS A 164 -0.82 -39.18 10.02
CA LYS A 164 -1.01 -40.40 9.23
C LYS A 164 -2.50 -40.59 9.00
N SER A 165 -3.00 -40.22 7.82
CA SER A 165 -4.34 -40.66 7.40
C SER A 165 -4.29 -42.17 7.19
N GLY A 166 -5.09 -42.91 7.97
CA GLY A 166 -5.32 -44.34 7.76
C GLY A 166 -6.03 -44.63 6.45
#